data_AF-A0A5B7RFJ1-F1
#
_entry.id   AF-A0A5B7RFJ1-F1
#
_cell.length_a   1.000
_cell.length_b   1.000
_cell.length_c   1.000
_cell.angle_alpha   90.00
_cell.angle_beta   90.00
_cell.angle_gamma   90.00
#
_symmetry.space_group_name_H-M   'P 1'
#
loop_
_entity.id
_entity.type
_entity.pdbx_description
1 polymer ?
#
loop_
_entity_poly.entity_id
_entity_poly.type
_entity_poly.pdbx_seq_one_letter_code
_entity_poly.pdbx_strand_id
1 'polypeptide(L)'
;MRRRRVAAPPRATDFWPFGGMILMAATLFLYGASGLVAPWWAVVVLLVLWLALFVLACSWWSSHPRRITVLALGALALWFASLVAGASLLGWSA
;
A
#
# COMPACT_ATOMS: atom_id res chain seq x y z
N MET A 1 2.72 -26.00 -49.01
CA MET A 1 1.77 -25.63 -47.94
C MET A 1 2.36 -24.52 -47.08
N ARG A 2 1.80 -23.30 -47.12
CA ARG A 2 2.32 -22.11 -46.41
C ARG A 2 1.61 -21.98 -45.06
N ARG A 3 2.26 -22.35 -43.95
CA ARG A 3 1.68 -22.20 -42.60
C ARG A 3 1.49 -20.71 -42.29
N ARG A 4 0.23 -20.24 -42.22
CA ARG A 4 -0.09 -18.91 -41.67
C ARG A 4 0.31 -18.91 -40.19
N ARG A 5 1.26 -18.05 -39.80
CA ARG A 5 1.49 -17.77 -38.37
C ARG A 5 0.26 -17.03 -37.86
N VAL A 6 -0.57 -17.71 -37.07
CA VAL A 6 -1.63 -17.07 -36.31
C VAL A 6 -0.96 -16.22 -35.24
N ALA A 7 -1.25 -14.92 -35.20
CA ALA A 7 -0.75 -14.04 -34.15
C ALA A 7 -1.27 -14.54 -32.79
N ALA A 8 -0.39 -14.54 -31.78
CA ALA A 8 -0.78 -14.94 -30.43
C ALA A 8 -1.90 -14.01 -29.92
N PRO A 9 -2.88 -14.53 -29.15
CA PRO A 9 -3.95 -13.70 -28.61
C PRO A 9 -3.38 -12.62 -27.68
N PRO A 10 -3.98 -11.40 -27.66
CA PRO A 10 -3.56 -10.35 -26.76
C PRO A 10 -3.69 -10.81 -25.30
N ARG A 11 -2.66 -10.56 -24.49
CA ARG A 11 -2.69 -10.87 -23.05
C ARG A 11 -3.79 -10.04 -22.38
N ALA A 12 -4.58 -10.70 -21.52
CA ALA A 12 -5.59 -10.03 -20.71
C ALA A 12 -4.92 -8.95 -19.84
N THR A 13 -5.54 -7.78 -19.77
CA THR A 13 -5.14 -6.70 -18.88
C THR A 13 -5.42 -7.09 -17.43
N ASP A 14 -4.37 -7.31 -16.66
CA ASP A 14 -4.49 -7.63 -15.24
C ASP A 14 -5.02 -6.42 -14.45
N PHE A 15 -6.18 -6.56 -13.78
CA PHE A 15 -6.83 -5.50 -12.99
C PHE A 15 -6.25 -5.35 -11.57
N TRP A 16 -5.50 -6.35 -11.12
CA TRP A 16 -4.87 -6.41 -9.80
C TRP A 16 -4.03 -5.19 -9.36
N PRO A 17 -3.21 -4.53 -10.20
CA PRO A 17 -2.43 -3.37 -9.77
C PRO A 17 -3.30 -2.16 -9.40
N PHE A 18 -4.44 -1.97 -10.08
CA PHE A 18 -5.39 -0.91 -9.73
C PHE A 18 -5.99 -1.15 -8.35
N GLY A 19 -6.41 -2.38 -8.05
CA GLY A 19 -6.93 -2.74 -6.72
C GLY A 19 -5.90 -2.49 -5.61
N GLY A 20 -4.63 -2.86 -5.83
CA GLY A 20 -3.54 -2.63 -4.88
C GLY A 20 -3.30 -1.15 -4.60
N MET A 21 -3.34 -0.29 -5.63
CA MET A 21 -3.13 1.15 -5.44
C MET A 21 -4.35 1.90 -4.92
N ILE A 22 -5.57 1.44 -5.21
CA ILE A 22 -6.78 1.92 -4.52
C ILE A 22 -6.67 1.62 -3.03
N LEU A 23 -6.26 0.40 -2.65
CA LEU A 23 -6.07 0.04 -1.24
C LEU A 23 -4.96 0.89 -0.60
N MET A 24 -3.86 1.13 -1.31
CA MET A 24 -2.79 1.99 -0.83
C MET A 24 -3.27 3.43 -0.58
N ALA A 25 -4.03 4.00 -1.52
CA ALA A 25 -4.64 5.31 -1.35
C ALA A 25 -5.64 5.34 -0.18
N ALA A 26 -6.44 4.28 0.00
CA ALA A 26 -7.36 4.17 1.13
C ALA A 26 -6.62 4.16 2.48
N THR A 27 -5.44 3.51 2.56
CA THR A 27 -4.65 3.51 3.80
C THR A 27 -4.13 4.90 4.19
N LEU A 28 -3.95 5.84 3.25
CA LEU A 28 -3.56 7.21 3.59
C LEU A 28 -4.54 7.86 4.58
N PHE A 29 -5.84 7.61 4.42
CA PHE A 29 -6.86 8.15 5.31
C PHE A 29 -6.71 7.61 6.74
N LEU A 30 -6.32 6.34 6.91
CA LEU A 30 -6.05 5.76 8.22
C LEU A 30 -4.84 6.42 8.89
N TYR A 31 -3.76 6.64 8.13
CA TYR A 31 -2.57 7.30 8.62
C TYR A 31 -2.85 8.78 8.98
N GLY A 32 -3.66 9.49 8.18
CA GLY A 32 -4.09 10.85 8.48
C GLY A 32 -5.00 10.94 9.71
N ALA A 33 -6.00 10.06 9.81
CA ALA A 33 -6.90 9.99 10.95
C ALA A 33 -6.18 9.65 12.27
N SER A 34 -4.99 9.04 12.19
CA SER A 34 -4.15 8.74 13.36
C SER A 34 -3.75 9.99 14.14
N GLY A 35 -3.75 11.17 13.52
CA GLY A 35 -3.49 12.43 14.22
C GLY A 35 -4.56 12.83 15.25
N LEU A 36 -5.71 12.17 15.27
CA LEU A 36 -6.72 12.34 16.32
C LEU A 36 -6.36 11.62 17.62
N VAL A 37 -5.47 10.64 17.57
CA VAL A 37 -5.16 9.73 18.70
C VAL A 37 -3.67 9.75 19.05
N ALA A 38 -2.81 9.94 18.06
CA ALA A 38 -1.35 9.90 18.22
C ALA A 38 -0.76 11.32 18.25
N PRO A 39 0.34 11.54 19.00
CA PRO A 39 1.03 12.82 19.01
C PRO A 39 1.59 13.15 17.62
N TRP A 40 1.68 14.44 17.30
CA TRP A 40 2.03 14.93 15.97
C TRP A 40 3.33 14.33 15.38
N TRP A 41 4.34 14.08 16.20
CA TRP A 41 5.61 13.48 15.76
C TRP A 41 5.43 12.02 15.28
N ALA A 42 4.55 11.25 15.93
CA ALA A 42 4.25 9.89 15.53
C ALA A 42 3.50 9.84 14.20
N VAL A 43 2.58 10.79 14.00
CA VAL A 43 1.85 10.97 12.73
C VAL A 43 2.83 11.26 11.59
N VAL A 44 3.82 12.14 11.82
CA VAL A 44 4.86 12.45 10.83
C VAL A 44 5.65 11.19 10.46
N VAL A 45 6.10 10.41 11.45
CA VAL A 45 6.85 9.16 11.20
C VAL A 45 5.99 8.16 10.41
N LEU A 46 4.73 7.97 10.81
CA LEU A 46 3.77 7.12 10.11
C LEU A 46 3.59 7.56 8.65
N LEU A 47 3.39 8.87 8.40
CA LEU A 47 3.21 9.40 7.05
C LEU A 47 4.47 9.25 6.18
N VAL A 48 5.67 9.47 6.74
CA VAL A 48 6.93 9.26 6.03
C VAL A 48 7.07 7.79 5.64
N LEU A 49 6.72 6.88 6.54
CA LEU A 49 6.82 5.45 6.30
C LEU A 49 5.79 4.98 5.26
N TRP A 50 4.56 5.51 5.31
CA TRP A 50 3.56 5.33 4.26
C TRP A 50 4.06 5.84 2.90
N LEU A 51 4.66 7.04 2.86
CA LEU A 51 5.18 7.64 1.63
C LEU A 51 6.27 6.76 1.01
N ALA A 52 7.17 6.20 1.81
CA ALA A 52 8.18 5.26 1.34
C ALA A 52 7.55 4.01 0.71
N LEU A 53 6.54 3.43 1.36
CA LEU A 53 5.81 2.28 0.82
C LEU A 53 5.04 2.63 -0.45
N PHE A 54 4.49 3.85 -0.55
CA PHE A 54 3.80 4.35 -1.74
C PHE A 54 4.76 4.51 -2.93
N VAL A 55 5.93 5.11 -2.71
CA VAL A 55 6.98 5.19 -3.75
C VAL A 55 7.42 3.79 -4.19
N LEU A 56 7.54 2.85 -3.25
CA LEU A 56 7.86 1.46 -3.56
C LEU A 56 6.77 0.80 -4.42
N ALA A 57 5.50 1.04 -4.10
CA ALA A 57 4.35 0.60 -4.90
C ALA A 57 4.38 1.18 -6.32
N CYS A 58 4.68 2.48 -6.48
CA CYS A 58 4.87 3.10 -7.80
C CYS A 58 6.03 2.47 -8.57
N SER A 59 7.16 2.17 -7.90
CA SER A 59 8.33 1.55 -8.52
C SER A 59 8.06 0.11 -9.01
N TRP A 60 7.18 -0.61 -8.32
CA TRP A 60 6.84 -2.00 -8.64
C TRP A 60 5.66 -2.15 -9.61
N TRP A 61 5.07 -1.02 -10.03
CA TRP A 61 3.93 -0.98 -10.94
C TRP A 61 4.16 -1.76 -12.25
N SER A 62 5.32 -1.58 -12.88
CA SER A 62 5.62 -2.24 -14.16
C SER A 62 6.22 -3.64 -14.03
N SER A 63 6.91 -3.92 -12.92
CA SER A 63 7.70 -5.15 -12.77
C SER A 63 6.94 -6.29 -12.10
N HIS A 64 6.11 -6.01 -11.10
CA HIS A 64 5.45 -7.04 -10.28
C HIS A 64 4.10 -6.56 -9.69
N PRO A 65 3.03 -6.45 -10.50
CA PRO A 65 1.77 -5.83 -10.09
C PRO A 65 1.09 -6.49 -8.89
N ARG A 66 1.26 -7.80 -8.72
CA ARG A 66 0.71 -8.56 -7.57
C ARG A 66 1.34 -8.19 -6.23
N ARG A 67 2.59 -7.71 -6.23
CA ARG A 67 3.31 -7.33 -5.00
C ARG A 67 2.74 -6.06 -4.39
N ILE A 68 2.14 -5.18 -5.20
CA ILE A 68 1.52 -3.93 -4.76
C ILE A 68 0.41 -4.20 -3.74
N THR A 69 -0.45 -5.18 -4.00
CA THR A 69 -1.52 -5.56 -3.08
C THR A 69 -0.97 -6.06 -1.74
N VAL A 70 0.07 -6.89 -1.77
CA VAL A 70 0.73 -7.39 -0.54
C VAL A 70 1.35 -6.23 0.24
N LEU A 71 1.94 -5.26 -0.48
CA LEU A 71 2.51 -4.05 0.09
C LEU A 71 1.46 -3.20 0.81
N ALA A 72 0.30 -3.00 0.17
CA ALA A 72 -0.83 -2.26 0.74
C ALA A 72 -1.41 -2.96 1.98
N LEU A 73 -1.53 -4.29 1.95
CA LEU A 73 -1.92 -5.07 3.13
C LEU A 73 -0.87 -4.97 4.25
N GLY A 74 0.41 -4.96 3.90
CA GLY A 74 1.52 -4.73 4.84
C GLY A 74 1.45 -3.34 5.47
N ALA A 75 1.14 -2.31 4.69
CA ALA A 75 0.96 -0.94 5.19
C ALA A 75 -0.19 -0.84 6.19
N LEU A 76 -1.30 -1.56 5.96
CA LEU A 76 -2.43 -1.66 6.88
C LEU A 76 -2.04 -2.36 8.18
N ALA A 77 -1.33 -3.49 8.08
CA ALA A 77 -0.86 -4.24 9.25
C ALA A 77 0.14 -3.42 10.08
N LEU A 78 1.05 -2.71 9.42
CA LEU A 78 2.04 -1.86 10.08
C LEU A 78 1.38 -0.69 10.80
N TRP A 79 0.36 -0.08 10.19
CA TRP A 79 -0.43 0.96 10.85
C TRP A 79 -1.08 0.45 12.13
N PHE A 80 -1.77 -0.69 12.04
CA PHE A 80 -2.44 -1.30 13.19
C PHE A 80 -1.43 -1.62 14.30
N ALA A 81 -0.30 -2.24 13.95
CA ALA A 81 0.77 -2.54 14.90
C ALA A 81 1.33 -1.27 15.55
N SER A 82 1.47 -0.18 14.80
CA SER A 82 1.95 1.10 15.31
C SER A 82 0.98 1.71 16.31
N LEU A 83 -0.34 1.64 16.06
CA LEU A 83 -1.34 2.13 17.02
C LEU A 83 -1.38 1.29 18.28
N VAL A 84 -1.34 -0.05 18.16
CA VAL A 84 -1.30 -0.95 19.32
C VAL A 84 -0.03 -0.73 20.14
N ALA A 85 1.12 -0.58 19.49
CA ALA A 85 2.39 -0.29 20.16
C ALA A 85 2.36 1.09 20.83
N GLY A 86 1.82 2.11 20.17
CA GLY A 86 1.67 3.45 20.74
C GLY A 86 0.76 3.48 21.96
N ALA A 87 -0.40 2.82 21.89
CA ALA A 87 -1.32 2.72 23.01
C ALA A 87 -0.72 1.93 24.19
N SER A 88 -0.03 0.82 23.93
CA SER A 88 0.50 -0.07 24.98
C SER A 88 1.82 0.38 25.60
N LEU A 89 2.74 0.95 24.81
CA LEU A 89 4.08 1.32 25.27
C LEU A 89 4.19 2.79 25.66
N LEU A 90 3.49 3.66 24.95
CA LEU A 90 3.61 5.11 25.08
C LEU A 90 2.37 5.74 25.70
N GLY A 91 1.35 4.95 26.03
CA GLY A 91 0.12 5.40 26.67
C GLY A 91 -0.71 6.35 25.79
N TRP A 92 -0.60 6.25 24.46
CA TRP A 92 -1.37 7.09 23.56
C TRP A 92 -2.86 6.81 23.75
N SER A 93 -3.57 7.79 24.30
CA SER A 93 -5.02 7.87 24.37
C SER A 93 -5.47 9.09 23.59
N ALA A 94 -6.64 9.00 22.96
CA ALA A 94 -7.33 10.15 22.39
C ALA A 94 -7.65 11.20 23.46
#